data_AF-A0A453SNX9-F1
#
_entry.id   AF-A0A453SNX9-F1
#
_cell.length_a   1.000
_cell.length_b   1.000
_cell.length_c   1.000
_cell.angle_alpha   90.00
_cell.angle_beta   90.00
_cell.angle_gamma   90.00
#
_symmetry.space_group_name_H-M   'P 1'
#
loop_
_entity.id
_entity.type
_entity.pdbx_description
1 polymer ?
#
loop_
_entity_poly.entity_id
_entity_poly.type
_entity_poly.pdbx_seq_one_letter_code
_entity_poly.pdbx_strand_id
1 'polypeptide(L)'
;MDMSSASQLEQSKPLMEADVQFDSWAEKAIRNFIFEVGLGPRFVYLTSFKEMLQTVHNRDVEIPTYESMLREELKETQHRAMQLKQEWKKSGCSIIMDSWKSRCGTKSFISVLVHCSKGMYFLRSIDVSGILEDMDELVSVFSRVVDDVGARNIVQVIRNDASPHMQMAWHYVQKEHDHSFFVPLCADFCINLLLEKIAAFDHVSEVLRKAKEITRFIYGNVLAYELVGRYIDDGEILSNSCFKSVAEFITLDRLVSMRENLVEMFSSPEWVSSDRSTRMFNPLDWISSGFSTTTSLFRHICGIVKTDDAFWCAAADVLKITKPFIDVLLKLESEDCPMGILYDTMASAKDIVHNLGDKYGDILHWVDEIWYGYLHTPLHAAGHMLNPRVFYKDPSCDDPELSGRIEACTTAIAKGHYDPGRLKAQIEVYKGRSGSFGSDSAIQQIVGTPQVVWWSAHGTGTPELQSFATRVLRQTCFGAKRYNISSQVSEEAHETRGADLEGLYRGLEYVHYNRRFASAAPLIGGLSGDQCGKPGRKLGSDWFLYPRHQQHIVIGSSNT
;
A
#
# COMPACT_ATOMS: atom_id res chain seq x y z
N MET A 1 -35.81 58.67 64.96
CA MET A 1 -36.63 58.04 63.92
C MET A 1 -36.20 58.59 62.58
N ASP A 2 -35.38 57.96 61.77
CA ASP A 2 -34.27 57.02 61.95
C ASP A 2 -33.56 57.12 60.59
N MET A 3 -32.24 57.18 60.62
CA MET A 3 -31.43 57.00 59.43
C MET A 3 -30.55 55.76 59.64
N SER A 4 -30.49 54.98 58.56
CA SER A 4 -29.32 54.23 58.10
C SER A 4 -29.27 52.71 58.28
N SER A 5 -29.08 52.08 57.12
CA SER A 5 -28.25 50.89 56.82
C SER A 5 -28.92 49.50 56.72
N ALA A 6 -28.96 49.00 55.47
CA ALA A 6 -28.67 47.62 55.02
C ALA A 6 -29.11 47.52 53.54
N SER A 7 -28.25 47.70 52.52
CA SER A 7 -27.30 46.73 51.92
C SER A 7 -27.92 45.41 51.43
N GLN A 8 -28.21 45.31 50.12
CA GLN A 8 -28.14 44.08 49.31
C GLN A 8 -27.72 44.50 47.88
N LEU A 9 -26.43 44.46 47.55
CA LEU A 9 -25.68 43.36 46.94
C LEU A 9 -26.32 42.84 45.63
N GLU A 10 -25.75 43.29 44.51
CA GLU A 10 -25.86 42.67 43.19
C GLU A 10 -25.41 41.20 43.28
N GLN A 11 -26.27 40.27 42.87
CA GLN A 11 -25.87 38.91 42.50
C GLN A 11 -25.94 38.77 40.99
N SER A 12 -24.81 38.97 40.34
CA SER A 12 -24.51 38.48 39.00
C SER A 12 -24.01 37.03 39.11
N LYS A 13 -24.91 36.04 38.93
CA LYS A 13 -24.61 34.65 38.48
C LYS A 13 -25.91 33.85 38.35
N PRO A 14 -26.29 33.45 37.12
CA PRO A 14 -26.55 32.02 36.86
C PRO A 14 -26.27 31.56 35.41
N LEU A 15 -25.20 32.03 34.76
CA LEU A 15 -24.78 31.49 33.44
C LEU A 15 -23.78 30.34 33.58
N MET A 16 -22.86 30.42 34.54
CA MET A 16 -21.74 29.47 34.65
C MET A 16 -22.12 28.08 35.20
N GLU A 17 -23.20 27.95 35.98
CA GLU A 17 -23.65 26.65 36.53
C GLU A 17 -24.50 25.85 35.54
N ALA A 18 -25.26 26.53 34.67
CA ALA A 18 -26.07 25.89 33.64
C ALA A 18 -25.19 25.24 32.54
N ASP A 19 -24.11 25.91 32.15
CA ASP A 19 -23.15 25.39 31.16
C ASP A 19 -22.42 24.14 31.68
N VAL A 20 -21.98 24.14 32.94
CA VAL A 20 -21.31 22.98 33.58
C VAL A 20 -22.24 21.77 33.69
N GLN A 21 -23.54 21.99 33.93
CA GLN A 21 -24.53 20.93 34.01
C GLN A 21 -24.91 20.37 32.64
N PHE A 22 -24.96 21.22 31.60
CA PHE A 22 -25.16 20.82 30.22
C PHE A 22 -23.99 19.95 29.72
N ASP A 23 -22.75 20.35 30.00
CA ASP A 23 -21.55 19.58 29.65
C ASP A 23 -21.57 18.17 30.28
N SER A 24 -22.01 18.06 31.53
CA SER A 24 -22.16 16.78 32.25
C SER A 24 -23.21 15.85 31.62
N TRP A 25 -24.32 16.40 31.13
CA TRP A 25 -25.37 15.62 30.45
C TRP A 25 -24.96 15.20 29.05
N ALA A 26 -24.32 16.08 28.28
CA ALA A 26 -23.78 15.77 26.97
C ALA A 26 -22.72 14.65 27.06
N GLU A 27 -21.80 14.73 28.03
CA GLU A 27 -20.81 13.69 28.28
C GLU A 27 -21.46 12.33 28.59
N LYS A 28 -22.50 12.31 29.43
CA LYS A 28 -23.24 11.09 29.76
C LYS A 28 -23.95 10.50 28.54
N ALA A 29 -24.58 11.33 27.70
CA ALA A 29 -25.26 10.88 26.49
C ALA A 29 -24.27 10.29 25.47
N ILE A 30 -23.15 10.98 25.23
CA ILE A 30 -22.06 10.49 24.36
C ILE A 30 -21.51 9.17 24.86
N ARG A 31 -21.23 9.07 26.17
CA ARG A 31 -20.73 7.85 26.80
C ARG A 31 -21.71 6.69 26.62
N ASN A 32 -23.00 6.91 26.89
CA ASN A 32 -24.02 5.89 26.73
C ASN A 32 -24.06 5.36 25.30
N PHE A 33 -24.12 6.25 24.28
CA PHE A 33 -24.11 5.85 22.88
C PHE A 33 -22.89 4.99 22.50
N ILE A 34 -21.69 5.43 22.90
CA ILE A 34 -20.44 4.71 22.56
C ILE A 34 -20.44 3.29 23.15
N PHE A 35 -20.84 3.14 24.41
CA PHE A 35 -20.83 1.83 25.07
C PHE A 35 -22.02 0.95 24.68
N GLU A 36 -23.16 1.53 24.33
CA GLU A 36 -24.34 0.82 23.84
C GLU A 36 -24.08 0.21 22.45
N VAL A 37 -23.51 0.98 21.54
CA VAL A 37 -23.16 0.51 20.18
C VAL A 37 -21.85 -0.28 20.16
N GLY A 38 -21.09 -0.27 21.26
CA GLY A 38 -19.80 -0.97 21.36
C GLY A 38 -18.70 -0.36 20.50
N LEU A 39 -18.75 0.95 20.26
CA LEU A 39 -17.77 1.65 19.44
C LEU A 39 -16.40 1.68 20.14
N GLY A 40 -15.35 1.39 19.37
CA GLY A 40 -13.98 1.44 19.89
C GLY A 40 -13.56 2.86 20.30
N PRO A 41 -12.55 2.99 21.17
CA PRO A 41 -12.13 4.29 21.75
C PRO A 41 -11.63 5.30 20.71
N ARG A 42 -11.38 4.89 19.47
CA ARG A 42 -10.94 5.78 18.38
C ARG A 42 -12.07 6.66 17.81
N PHE A 43 -13.32 6.25 17.99
CA PHE A 43 -14.48 6.91 17.40
C PHE A 43 -14.58 8.39 17.80
N VAL A 44 -14.23 8.72 19.06
CA VAL A 44 -14.30 10.10 19.58
C VAL A 44 -13.33 11.08 18.92
N TYR A 45 -12.31 10.57 18.22
CA TYR A 45 -11.31 11.40 17.55
C TYR A 45 -11.66 11.68 16.09
N LEU A 46 -12.69 11.04 15.54
CA LEU A 46 -13.12 11.25 14.15
C LEU A 46 -13.57 12.70 13.95
N THR A 47 -13.03 13.36 12.94
CA THR A 47 -13.42 14.73 12.57
C THR A 47 -14.92 14.81 12.30
N SER A 48 -15.47 13.83 11.58
CA SER A 48 -16.92 13.76 11.30
C SER A 48 -17.78 13.64 12.56
N PHE A 49 -17.31 12.93 13.59
CA PHE A 49 -18.02 12.85 14.87
C PHE A 49 -18.02 14.22 15.59
N LYS A 50 -16.88 14.91 15.59
CA LYS A 50 -16.78 16.27 16.16
C LYS A 50 -17.63 17.27 15.39
N GLU A 51 -17.60 17.23 14.06
CA GLU A 51 -18.42 18.07 13.18
C GLU A 51 -19.92 17.83 13.40
N MET A 52 -20.34 16.56 13.53
CA MET A 52 -21.73 16.20 13.84
C MET A 52 -22.16 16.82 15.17
N LEU A 53 -21.37 16.67 16.24
CA LEU A 53 -21.68 17.26 17.55
C LEU A 53 -21.77 18.80 17.47
N GLN A 54 -20.84 19.45 16.77
CA GLN A 54 -20.84 20.91 16.59
C GLN A 54 -22.06 21.39 15.79
N THR A 55 -22.48 20.64 14.79
CA THR A 55 -23.59 21.02 13.90
C THR A 55 -24.95 20.87 14.58
N VAL A 56 -25.11 19.83 15.42
CA VAL A 56 -26.36 19.52 16.12
C VAL A 56 -26.47 20.30 17.45
N HIS A 57 -25.38 20.90 17.94
CA HIS A 57 -25.40 21.69 19.17
C HIS A 57 -26.46 22.80 19.12
N ASN A 58 -27.39 22.78 20.08
CA ASN A 58 -28.54 23.69 20.22
C ASN A 58 -29.51 23.72 19.03
N ARG A 59 -29.61 22.63 18.27
CA ARG A 59 -30.60 22.46 17.19
C ARG A 59 -31.43 21.20 17.41
N ASP A 60 -32.73 21.33 17.17
CA ASP A 60 -33.61 20.17 17.03
C ASP A 60 -33.46 19.66 15.59
N VAL A 61 -32.79 18.53 15.41
CA VAL A 61 -32.49 17.94 14.10
C VAL A 61 -33.23 16.63 13.97
N GLU A 62 -34.14 16.55 13.01
CA GLU A 62 -34.79 15.29 12.65
C GLU A 62 -33.75 14.32 12.07
N ILE A 63 -33.60 13.16 12.70
CA ILE A 63 -32.62 12.16 12.26
C ILE A 63 -33.13 11.51 10.98
N PRO A 64 -32.42 11.63 9.84
CA PRO A 64 -32.85 11.01 8.59
C PRO A 64 -32.84 9.48 8.70
N THR A 65 -33.72 8.82 7.95
CA THR A 65 -33.71 7.37 7.84
C THR A 65 -32.43 6.88 7.16
N TYR A 66 -32.02 5.66 7.49
CA TYR A 66 -30.83 5.05 6.89
C TYR A 66 -30.90 5.00 5.36
N GLU A 67 -32.06 4.66 4.81
CA GLU A 67 -32.29 4.63 3.36
C GLU A 67 -32.16 6.02 2.72
N SER A 68 -32.63 7.08 3.40
CA SER A 68 -32.50 8.45 2.92
C SER A 68 -31.04 8.89 2.90
N MET A 69 -30.31 8.62 3.99
CA MET A 69 -28.87 8.90 4.06
C MET A 69 -28.12 8.17 2.94
N LEU A 70 -28.31 6.85 2.83
CA LEU A 70 -27.63 6.07 1.80
C LEU A 70 -27.96 6.56 0.38
N ARG A 71 -29.21 6.97 0.13
CA ARG A 71 -29.62 7.49 -1.17
C ARG A 71 -28.90 8.79 -1.54
N GLU A 72 -28.80 9.74 -0.60
CA GLU A 72 -28.06 10.99 -0.84
C GLU A 72 -26.57 10.71 -1.06
N GLU A 73 -26.00 9.83 -0.25
CA GLU A 73 -24.61 9.41 -0.36
C GLU A 73 -24.29 8.73 -1.70
N LEU A 74 -25.21 7.90 -2.19
CA LEU A 74 -25.10 7.29 -3.51
C LEU A 74 -25.11 8.35 -4.62
N LYS A 75 -25.95 9.38 -4.52
CA LYS A 75 -25.98 10.48 -5.51
C LYS A 75 -24.66 11.24 -5.54
N GLU A 76 -24.14 11.64 -4.38
CA GLU A 76 -22.85 12.33 -4.27
C GLU A 76 -21.71 11.48 -4.85
N THR A 77 -21.68 10.20 -4.49
CA THR A 77 -20.68 9.25 -4.97
C THR A 77 -20.77 9.04 -6.48
N GLN A 78 -21.99 8.95 -7.03
CA GLN A 78 -22.22 8.86 -8.47
C GLN A 78 -21.79 10.14 -9.21
N HIS A 79 -22.03 11.32 -8.63
CA HIS A 79 -21.58 12.58 -9.21
C HIS A 79 -20.04 12.62 -9.32
N ARG A 80 -19.33 12.25 -8.26
CA ARG A 80 -17.86 12.10 -8.29
C ARG A 80 -17.44 11.05 -9.32
N ALA A 81 -18.13 9.92 -9.40
CA ALA A 81 -17.83 8.88 -10.39
C ALA A 81 -17.91 9.41 -11.83
N MET A 82 -18.88 10.26 -12.15
CA MET A 82 -18.98 10.90 -13.48
C MET A 82 -17.76 11.76 -13.79
N GLN A 83 -17.26 12.54 -12.81
CA GLN A 83 -16.06 13.36 -12.98
C GLN A 83 -14.81 12.52 -13.21
N LEU A 84 -14.67 11.38 -12.51
CA LEU A 84 -13.58 10.43 -12.72
C LEU A 84 -13.67 9.77 -14.10
N LYS A 85 -14.86 9.33 -14.52
CA LYS A 85 -15.11 8.75 -15.85
C LYS A 85 -14.79 9.71 -17.00
N GLN A 86 -15.00 11.03 -16.82
CA GLN A 86 -14.57 12.03 -17.80
C GLN A 86 -13.04 12.11 -17.91
N GLU A 87 -12.32 11.93 -16.81
CA GLU A 87 -10.86 11.92 -16.81
C GLU A 87 -10.31 10.68 -17.53
N TRP A 88 -10.95 9.51 -17.36
CA TRP A 88 -10.54 8.27 -18.05
C TRP A 88 -10.51 8.44 -19.57
N LYS A 89 -11.44 9.22 -20.14
CA LYS A 89 -11.48 9.51 -21.58
C LYS A 89 -10.32 10.40 -22.04
N LYS A 90 -9.78 11.25 -21.15
CA LYS A 90 -8.73 12.23 -21.47
C LYS A 90 -7.33 11.63 -21.31
N SER A 91 -7.06 11.04 -20.15
CA SER A 91 -5.73 10.58 -19.74
C SER A 91 -5.65 9.07 -19.55
N GLY A 92 -6.73 8.34 -19.81
CA GLY A 92 -6.80 6.90 -19.56
C GLY A 92 -6.92 6.56 -18.08
N CYS A 93 -7.04 5.27 -17.79
CA CYS A 93 -7.05 4.76 -16.42
C CYS A 93 -6.36 3.39 -16.31
N SER A 94 -5.96 3.07 -15.10
CA SER A 94 -5.49 1.74 -14.71
C SER A 94 -6.60 1.05 -13.92
N ILE A 95 -7.04 -0.13 -14.36
CA ILE A 95 -7.88 -0.99 -13.53
C ILE A 95 -6.97 -1.70 -12.54
N ILE A 96 -7.36 -1.81 -11.27
CA ILE A 96 -6.66 -2.62 -10.28
C ILE A 96 -7.60 -3.76 -9.89
N MET A 97 -7.16 -4.98 -10.20
CA MET A 97 -7.82 -6.24 -9.85
C MET A 97 -7.12 -6.78 -8.61
N ASP A 98 -7.68 -6.47 -7.45
CA ASP A 98 -7.12 -6.84 -6.15
C ASP A 98 -7.78 -8.13 -5.66
N SER A 99 -7.10 -9.26 -5.89
CA SER A 99 -7.50 -10.57 -5.38
C SER A 99 -7.19 -10.67 -3.89
N TRP A 100 -8.13 -11.17 -3.11
CA TRP A 100 -7.96 -11.45 -1.68
C TRP A 100 -8.86 -12.61 -1.24
N LYS A 101 -8.50 -13.23 -0.11
CA LYS A 101 -9.30 -14.30 0.50
C LYS A 101 -10.00 -13.80 1.74
N SER A 102 -11.18 -14.34 2.02
CA SER A 102 -11.89 -14.04 3.27
C SER A 102 -11.02 -14.32 4.48
N ARG A 103 -11.33 -13.70 5.62
CA ARG A 103 -10.61 -13.92 6.88
C ARG A 103 -10.51 -15.41 7.26
N CYS A 104 -11.54 -16.20 6.99
CA CYS A 104 -11.55 -17.65 7.26
C CYS A 104 -10.90 -18.49 6.14
N GLY A 105 -10.49 -17.86 5.04
CA GLY A 105 -9.79 -18.48 3.91
C GLY A 105 -10.67 -19.34 3.00
N THR A 106 -11.97 -19.40 3.24
CA THR A 106 -12.92 -20.26 2.50
C THR A 106 -13.41 -19.64 1.21
N LYS A 107 -13.44 -18.30 1.12
CA LYS A 107 -13.89 -17.57 -0.05
C LYS A 107 -12.75 -16.78 -0.67
N SER A 108 -12.81 -16.62 -1.98
CA SER A 108 -11.89 -15.80 -2.78
C SER A 108 -12.67 -14.71 -3.48
N PHE A 109 -12.15 -13.49 -3.40
CA PHE A 109 -12.79 -12.30 -3.93
C PHE A 109 -11.82 -11.53 -4.82
N ILE A 110 -12.38 -10.73 -5.72
CA ILE A 110 -11.64 -9.72 -6.48
C ILE A 110 -12.33 -8.37 -6.30
N SER A 111 -11.60 -7.40 -5.76
CA SER A 111 -12.01 -6.01 -5.75
C SER A 111 -11.58 -5.33 -7.05
N VAL A 112 -12.53 -4.74 -7.76
CA VAL A 112 -12.31 -4.03 -9.01
C VAL A 112 -12.27 -2.53 -8.72
N LEU A 113 -11.09 -1.95 -8.90
CA LEU A 113 -10.84 -0.52 -8.70
C LEU A 113 -10.38 0.12 -10.00
N VAL A 114 -10.57 1.43 -10.13
CA VAL A 114 -10.09 2.20 -11.28
C VAL A 114 -9.33 3.41 -10.78
N HIS A 115 -8.07 3.53 -11.17
CA HIS A 115 -7.19 4.65 -10.86
C HIS A 115 -7.04 5.57 -12.06
N CYS A 116 -7.16 6.87 -11.84
CA CYS A 116 -6.77 7.90 -12.80
C CYS A 116 -6.10 9.08 -12.07
N SER A 117 -5.67 10.10 -12.81
CA SER A 117 -4.98 11.25 -12.22
C SER A 117 -5.80 12.09 -11.23
N LYS A 118 -7.12 11.83 -11.11
CA LYS A 118 -7.99 12.47 -10.12
C LYS A 118 -8.26 11.60 -8.89
N GLY A 119 -7.69 10.40 -8.83
CA GLY A 119 -7.78 9.49 -7.70
C GLY A 119 -8.35 8.13 -8.07
N MET A 120 -8.69 7.38 -7.03
CA MET A 120 -9.17 6.00 -7.12
C MET A 120 -10.70 5.94 -7.01
N TYR A 121 -11.27 4.94 -7.69
CA TYR A 121 -12.69 4.65 -7.75
C TYR A 121 -12.92 3.17 -7.48
N PHE A 122 -13.82 2.86 -6.55
CA PHE A 122 -14.28 1.49 -6.33
C PHE A 122 -15.44 1.20 -7.26
N LEU A 123 -15.30 0.19 -8.12
CA LEU A 123 -16.35 -0.24 -9.03
C LEU A 123 -17.26 -1.26 -8.34
N ARG A 124 -16.69 -2.39 -7.91
CA ARG A 124 -17.38 -3.46 -7.18
C ARG A 124 -16.39 -4.47 -6.61
N SER A 125 -16.84 -5.34 -5.72
CA SER A 125 -16.17 -6.60 -5.39
C SER A 125 -16.91 -7.78 -6.03
N ILE A 126 -16.19 -8.86 -6.31
CA ILE A 126 -16.70 -10.05 -7.01
C ILE A 126 -16.30 -11.28 -6.19
N ASP A 127 -17.27 -12.10 -5.78
CA ASP A 127 -17.01 -13.43 -5.22
C ASP A 127 -16.66 -14.37 -6.38
N VAL A 128 -15.41 -14.84 -6.42
CA VAL A 128 -14.92 -15.74 -7.46
C VAL A 128 -14.75 -17.18 -6.96
N SER A 129 -15.15 -17.46 -5.71
CA SER A 129 -14.92 -18.76 -5.08
C SER A 129 -15.45 -19.94 -5.89
N GLY A 130 -16.59 -19.76 -6.57
CA GLY A 130 -17.22 -20.78 -7.40
C GLY A 130 -16.73 -20.86 -8.84
N ILE A 131 -15.92 -19.90 -9.30
CA ILE A 131 -15.55 -19.76 -10.72
C ILE A 131 -14.03 -19.75 -10.94
N LEU A 132 -13.22 -19.82 -9.88
CA LEU A 132 -11.76 -19.78 -9.96
C LEU A 132 -11.13 -20.91 -10.79
N GLU A 133 -11.85 -22.00 -11.01
CA GLU A 133 -11.40 -23.12 -11.83
C GLU A 133 -12.08 -23.14 -13.21
N ASP A 134 -13.11 -22.31 -13.41
CA ASP A 134 -13.85 -22.19 -14.66
C ASP A 134 -13.29 -21.02 -15.48
N MET A 135 -12.46 -21.36 -16.47
CA MET A 135 -11.83 -20.38 -17.35
C MET A 135 -12.83 -19.52 -18.12
N ASP A 136 -13.94 -20.10 -18.59
CA ASP A 136 -14.89 -19.40 -19.45
C ASP A 136 -15.71 -18.39 -18.63
N GLU A 137 -16.16 -18.80 -17.43
CA GLU A 137 -16.83 -17.88 -16.51
C GLU A 137 -15.88 -16.77 -16.02
N LEU A 138 -14.62 -17.09 -15.74
CA LEU A 138 -13.63 -16.10 -15.31
C LEU A 138 -13.32 -15.08 -16.41
N VAL A 139 -13.12 -15.53 -17.65
CA VAL A 139 -12.95 -14.66 -18.83
C VAL A 139 -14.18 -13.78 -19.05
N SER A 140 -15.38 -14.33 -18.90
CA SER A 140 -16.64 -13.58 -19.00
C SER A 140 -16.73 -12.47 -17.96
N VAL A 141 -16.36 -12.76 -16.71
CA VAL A 141 -16.32 -11.76 -15.63
C VAL A 141 -15.31 -10.65 -15.92
N PHE A 142 -14.12 -10.99 -16.40
CA PHE A 142 -13.08 -10.01 -16.73
C PHE A 142 -13.44 -9.15 -17.94
N SER A 143 -14.07 -9.74 -18.95
CA SER A 143 -14.56 -9.03 -20.13
C SER A 143 -15.61 -7.98 -19.76
N ARG A 144 -16.56 -8.33 -18.86
CA ARG A 144 -17.53 -7.37 -18.34
C ARG A 144 -16.88 -6.19 -17.63
N VAL A 145 -15.80 -6.43 -16.87
CA VAL A 145 -15.03 -5.34 -16.23
C VAL A 145 -14.43 -4.41 -17.28
N VAL A 146 -13.87 -4.96 -18.37
CA VAL A 146 -13.34 -4.18 -19.48
C VAL A 146 -14.44 -3.38 -20.18
N ASP A 147 -15.62 -3.97 -20.40
CA ASP A 147 -16.77 -3.31 -21.02
C ASP A 147 -17.30 -2.15 -20.16
N ASP A 148 -17.41 -2.36 -18.85
CA ASP A 148 -17.92 -1.36 -17.90
C ASP A 148 -17.02 -0.11 -17.79
N VAL A 149 -15.71 -0.29 -17.95
CA VAL A 149 -14.73 0.81 -18.00
C VAL A 149 -14.59 1.38 -19.42
N GLY A 150 -14.76 0.51 -20.42
CA GLY A 150 -14.55 0.75 -21.84
C GLY A 150 -13.08 0.59 -22.23
N ALA A 151 -12.78 -0.39 -23.10
CA ALA A 151 -11.41 -0.74 -23.52
C ALA A 151 -10.54 0.45 -23.95
N ARG A 152 -11.11 1.45 -24.65
CA ARG A 152 -10.40 2.68 -25.07
C ARG A 152 -9.96 3.58 -23.91
N ASN A 153 -10.56 3.45 -22.73
CA ASN A 153 -10.16 4.21 -21.55
C ASN A 153 -9.02 3.51 -20.80
N ILE A 154 -8.85 2.20 -20.98
CA ILE A 154 -7.90 1.39 -20.23
C ILE A 154 -6.51 1.57 -20.83
N VAL A 155 -5.53 1.81 -19.97
CA VAL A 155 -4.10 1.77 -20.32
C VAL A 155 -3.50 0.44 -19.85
N GLN A 156 -3.91 0.00 -18.67
CA GLN A 156 -3.51 -1.28 -18.10
C GLN A 156 -4.52 -1.82 -17.09
N VAL A 157 -4.44 -3.12 -16.84
CA VAL A 157 -5.11 -3.83 -15.74
C VAL A 157 -4.02 -4.41 -14.83
N ILE A 158 -3.88 -3.84 -13.65
CA ILE A 158 -2.87 -4.24 -12.67
C ILE A 158 -3.46 -5.32 -11.77
N ARG A 159 -2.74 -6.41 -11.59
CA ARG A 159 -3.14 -7.52 -10.71
C ARG A 159 -2.14 -7.74 -9.57
N ASN A 160 -2.63 -8.34 -8.48
CA ASN A 160 -1.82 -8.72 -7.31
C ASN A 160 -1.77 -10.26 -7.12
N ASP A 161 -2.13 -11.02 -8.14
CA ASP A 161 -2.24 -12.47 -8.12
C ASP A 161 -1.43 -13.04 -9.28
N ALA A 162 -0.35 -13.77 -8.97
CA ALA A 162 0.57 -14.36 -9.95
C ALA A 162 0.14 -15.76 -10.43
N SER A 163 -1.04 -16.25 -10.07
CA SER A 163 -1.47 -17.59 -10.45
C SER A 163 -1.55 -17.76 -11.97
N PRO A 164 -1.13 -18.93 -12.51
CA PRO A 164 -1.20 -19.19 -13.95
C PRO A 164 -2.61 -19.09 -14.51
N HIS A 165 -3.62 -19.53 -13.75
CA HIS A 165 -5.02 -19.49 -14.18
C HIS A 165 -5.51 -18.06 -14.40
N MET A 166 -5.25 -17.15 -13.45
CA MET A 166 -5.57 -15.73 -13.58
C MET A 166 -4.80 -15.07 -14.73
N GLN A 167 -3.53 -15.44 -14.93
CA GLN A 167 -2.73 -14.94 -16.04
C GLN A 167 -3.30 -15.36 -17.40
N MET A 168 -3.71 -16.62 -17.54
CA MET A 168 -4.32 -17.13 -18.77
C MET A 168 -5.66 -16.45 -19.06
N ALA A 169 -6.52 -16.25 -18.05
CA ALA A 169 -7.81 -15.59 -18.23
C ALA A 169 -7.64 -14.17 -18.77
N TRP A 170 -6.72 -13.40 -18.18
CA TRP A 170 -6.39 -12.07 -18.71
C TRP A 170 -5.76 -12.10 -20.10
N HIS A 171 -4.95 -13.12 -20.40
CA HIS A 171 -4.38 -13.27 -21.74
C HIS A 171 -5.47 -13.44 -22.81
N TYR A 172 -6.53 -14.22 -22.53
CA TYR A 172 -7.67 -14.35 -23.43
C TYR A 172 -8.40 -13.01 -23.62
N VAL A 173 -8.70 -12.30 -22.53
CA VAL A 173 -9.37 -10.99 -22.60
C VAL A 173 -8.54 -9.96 -23.37
N GLN A 174 -7.22 -9.93 -23.17
CA GLN A 174 -6.33 -9.05 -23.95
C GLN A 174 -6.40 -9.34 -25.44
N LYS A 175 -6.47 -10.63 -25.82
CA LYS A 175 -6.57 -11.05 -27.22
C LYS A 175 -7.89 -10.63 -27.86
N GLU A 176 -9.01 -10.74 -27.13
CA GLU A 176 -10.32 -10.27 -27.58
C GLU A 176 -10.37 -8.76 -27.85
N HIS A 177 -9.48 -8.00 -27.22
CA HIS A 177 -9.34 -6.56 -27.40
C HIS A 177 -8.08 -6.16 -28.18
N ASP A 178 -7.57 -7.03 -29.07
CA ASP A 178 -6.41 -6.77 -29.94
C ASP A 178 -5.17 -6.27 -29.20
N HIS A 179 -4.98 -6.69 -27.94
CA HIS A 179 -3.91 -6.24 -27.05
C HIS A 179 -3.84 -4.71 -26.89
N SER A 180 -4.98 -4.02 -26.80
CA SER A 180 -5.04 -2.55 -26.66
C SER A 180 -4.63 -2.01 -25.28
N PHE A 181 -4.38 -2.89 -24.31
CA PHE A 181 -3.93 -2.54 -22.95
C PHE A 181 -3.01 -3.63 -22.38
N PHE A 182 -2.28 -3.29 -21.32
CA PHE A 182 -1.32 -4.18 -20.65
C PHE A 182 -1.90 -4.81 -19.38
N VAL A 183 -1.41 -5.99 -18.98
CA VAL A 183 -1.85 -6.66 -17.73
C VAL A 183 -0.65 -7.06 -16.84
N PRO A 184 0.09 -6.08 -16.26
CA PRO A 184 1.20 -6.37 -15.36
C PRO A 184 0.73 -6.81 -13.97
N LEU A 185 1.63 -7.43 -13.19
CA LEU A 185 1.50 -7.41 -11.73
C LEU A 185 1.88 -6.04 -11.17
N CYS A 186 1.31 -5.64 -10.04
CA CYS A 186 1.74 -4.40 -9.37
C CYS A 186 3.18 -4.51 -8.84
N ALA A 187 3.90 -3.39 -8.86
CA ALA A 187 5.29 -3.28 -8.43
C ALA A 187 5.48 -3.66 -6.95
N ASP A 188 4.54 -3.26 -6.10
CA ASP A 188 4.58 -3.57 -4.67
C ASP A 188 4.37 -5.05 -4.37
N PHE A 189 3.47 -5.72 -5.09
CA PHE A 189 3.34 -7.17 -5.03
C PHE A 189 4.59 -7.87 -5.57
N CYS A 190 5.12 -7.44 -6.72
CA CYS A 190 6.32 -8.05 -7.31
C CYS A 190 7.55 -7.94 -6.41
N ILE A 191 7.79 -6.77 -5.82
CA ILE A 191 8.92 -6.57 -4.92
C ILE A 191 8.71 -7.36 -3.62
N ASN A 192 7.49 -7.40 -3.07
CA ASN A 192 7.22 -8.27 -1.93
C ASN A 192 7.46 -9.76 -2.27
N LEU A 193 7.01 -10.22 -3.44
CA LEU A 193 7.24 -11.59 -3.90
C LEU A 193 8.75 -11.88 -4.08
N LEU A 194 9.53 -10.93 -4.61
CA LEU A 194 10.99 -11.05 -4.71
C LEU A 194 11.62 -11.21 -3.34
N LEU A 195 11.23 -10.36 -2.39
CA LEU A 195 11.71 -10.44 -1.01
C LEU A 195 11.29 -11.77 -0.34
N GLU A 196 10.09 -12.30 -0.64
CA GLU A 196 9.67 -13.63 -0.18
C GLU A 196 10.58 -14.74 -0.74
N LYS A 197 10.97 -14.67 -2.03
CA LYS A 197 11.91 -15.63 -2.62
C LYS A 197 13.30 -15.54 -1.98
N ILE A 198 13.78 -14.33 -1.71
CA ILE A 198 15.07 -14.11 -1.01
C ILE A 198 15.00 -14.63 0.43
N ALA A 199 13.89 -14.39 1.14
CA ALA A 199 13.68 -14.87 2.50
C ALA A 199 13.66 -16.41 2.63
N ALA A 200 13.35 -17.11 1.54
CA ALA A 200 13.29 -18.57 1.50
C ALA A 200 14.68 -19.25 1.42
N PHE A 201 15.76 -18.52 1.13
CA PHE A 201 17.11 -19.08 1.18
C PHE A 201 17.51 -19.38 2.63
N ASP A 202 18.06 -20.57 2.90
CA ASP A 202 18.35 -21.04 4.27
C ASP A 202 19.14 -20.04 5.11
N HIS A 203 20.19 -19.45 4.54
CA HIS A 203 21.02 -18.46 5.23
C HIS A 203 20.26 -17.17 5.56
N VAL A 204 19.34 -16.73 4.69
CA VAL A 204 18.48 -15.56 4.93
C VAL A 204 17.39 -15.88 5.95
N SER A 205 16.79 -17.06 5.83
CA SER A 205 15.75 -17.55 6.74
C SER A 205 16.27 -17.60 8.17
N GLU A 206 17.51 -18.07 8.38
CA GLU A 206 18.14 -18.10 9.70
C GLU A 206 18.38 -16.70 10.28
N VAL A 207 18.81 -15.74 9.45
CA VAL A 207 18.93 -14.33 9.84
C VAL A 207 17.58 -13.77 10.28
N LEU A 208 16.53 -13.94 9.47
CA LEU A 208 15.19 -13.46 9.78
C LEU A 208 14.61 -14.13 11.03
N ARG A 209 14.90 -15.42 11.23
CA ARG A 209 14.51 -16.17 12.44
C ARG A 209 15.10 -15.55 13.69
N LYS A 210 16.42 -15.32 13.73
CA LYS A 210 17.09 -14.66 14.88
C LYS A 210 16.59 -13.23 15.10
N ALA A 211 16.40 -12.46 14.04
CA ALA A 211 15.82 -11.11 14.13
C ALA A 211 14.40 -11.12 14.73
N LYS A 212 13.58 -12.12 14.35
CA LYS A 212 12.25 -12.34 14.92
C LYS A 212 12.30 -12.74 16.39
N GLU A 213 13.28 -13.55 16.81
CA GLU A 213 13.49 -13.85 18.24
C GLU A 213 13.79 -12.60 19.06
N ILE A 214 14.71 -11.74 18.59
CA ILE A 214 15.06 -10.49 19.25
C ILE A 214 13.83 -9.58 19.39
N THR A 215 13.13 -9.31 18.30
CA THR A 215 11.95 -8.42 18.31
C THR A 215 10.82 -8.96 19.17
N ARG A 216 10.48 -10.25 19.04
CA ARG A 216 9.44 -10.86 19.89
C ARG A 216 9.82 -10.85 21.36
N PHE A 217 11.12 -10.99 21.70
CA PHE A 217 11.58 -10.83 23.09
C PHE A 217 11.39 -9.40 23.59
N ILE A 218 11.83 -8.41 22.81
CA ILE A 218 11.71 -6.98 23.15
C ILE A 218 10.25 -6.59 23.42
N TYR A 219 9.34 -6.89 22.50
CA TYR A 219 7.92 -6.53 22.64
C TYR A 219 7.14 -7.47 23.58
N GLY A 220 7.70 -8.65 23.88
CA GLY A 220 7.11 -9.63 24.81
C GLY A 220 7.56 -9.46 26.26
N ASN A 221 8.59 -8.65 26.53
CA ASN A 221 9.16 -8.42 27.86
C ASN A 221 8.80 -7.01 28.36
N VAL A 222 8.32 -6.93 29.60
CA VAL A 222 7.84 -5.67 30.18
C VAL A 222 8.95 -4.62 30.28
N LEU A 223 10.14 -5.03 30.73
CA LEU A 223 11.26 -4.13 30.94
C LEU A 223 11.94 -3.76 29.61
N ALA A 224 12.10 -4.72 28.69
CA ALA A 224 12.70 -4.45 27.39
C ALA A 224 11.86 -3.45 26.58
N TYR A 225 10.54 -3.62 26.57
CA TYR A 225 9.63 -2.67 25.93
C TYR A 225 9.72 -1.26 26.52
N GLU A 226 9.79 -1.15 27.85
CA GLU A 226 9.95 0.14 28.55
C GLU A 226 11.30 0.81 28.22
N LEU A 227 12.37 0.01 28.13
CA LEU A 227 13.72 0.50 27.85
C LEU A 227 13.91 0.89 26.39
N VAL A 228 13.24 0.24 25.44
CA VAL A 228 13.32 0.63 24.01
C VAL A 228 12.97 2.10 23.83
N GLY A 229 11.93 2.61 24.50
CA GLY A 229 11.57 4.03 24.43
C GLY A 229 12.57 4.99 25.08
N ARG A 230 13.61 4.48 25.76
CA ARG A 230 14.68 5.28 26.38
C ARG A 230 16.00 5.23 25.60
N TYR A 231 16.27 4.12 24.91
CA TYR A 231 17.54 3.85 24.22
C TYR A 231 17.43 3.93 22.70
N ILE A 232 16.22 3.97 22.14
CA ILE A 232 15.99 3.99 20.70
C ILE A 232 15.12 5.20 20.36
N ASP A 233 15.67 6.12 19.56
CA ASP A 233 14.93 7.26 19.00
C ASP A 233 13.73 6.73 18.18
N ASP A 234 12.57 7.39 18.31
CA ASP A 234 11.25 6.97 17.81
C ASP A 234 10.67 5.66 18.41
N GLY A 235 11.45 4.86 19.14
CA GLY A 235 10.98 3.72 19.93
C GLY A 235 10.35 2.55 19.15
N GLU A 236 10.36 2.57 17.81
CA GLU A 236 9.69 1.58 16.96
C GLU A 236 10.67 0.78 16.07
N ILE A 237 10.98 -0.44 16.49
CA ILE A 237 11.80 -1.38 15.72
C ILE A 237 10.98 -2.06 14.62
N LEU A 238 9.74 -2.45 14.92
CA LEU A 238 8.89 -3.17 13.98
C LEU A 238 8.38 -2.25 12.87
N SER A 239 8.50 -2.71 11.62
CA SER A 239 7.84 -2.07 10.49
C SER A 239 6.35 -2.37 10.49
N ASN A 240 5.55 -1.35 10.18
CA ASN A 240 4.09 -1.44 10.01
C ASN A 240 3.68 -1.60 8.54
N SER A 241 4.60 -1.99 7.65
CA SER A 241 4.30 -2.13 6.22
C SER A 241 3.16 -3.13 5.99
N CYS A 242 2.29 -2.83 5.03
CA CYS A 242 1.19 -3.71 4.64
C CYS A 242 1.67 -4.97 3.88
N PHE A 243 2.95 -5.03 3.50
CA PHE A 243 3.57 -6.17 2.83
C PHE A 243 4.48 -6.92 3.82
N LYS A 244 4.26 -8.23 3.97
CA LYS A 244 4.89 -9.02 5.04
C LYS A 244 6.41 -9.06 4.91
N SER A 245 6.94 -9.41 3.73
CA SER A 245 8.39 -9.52 3.56
C SER A 245 9.07 -8.16 3.50
N VAL A 246 8.40 -7.13 2.97
CA VAL A 246 8.88 -5.75 3.12
C VAL A 246 8.98 -5.36 4.60
N ALA A 247 7.96 -5.68 5.41
CA ALA A 247 7.99 -5.41 6.85
C ALA A 247 9.14 -6.16 7.56
N GLU A 248 9.38 -7.42 7.21
CA GLU A 248 10.47 -8.25 7.76
C GLU A 248 11.83 -7.61 7.50
N PHE A 249 12.12 -7.20 6.26
CA PHE A 249 13.42 -6.62 5.91
C PHE A 249 13.60 -5.17 6.40
N ILE A 250 12.54 -4.34 6.42
CA ILE A 250 12.62 -3.01 7.07
C ILE A 250 12.88 -3.17 8.58
N THR A 251 12.23 -4.15 9.22
CA THR A 251 12.49 -4.46 10.64
C THR A 251 13.93 -4.89 10.85
N LEU A 252 14.49 -5.71 9.94
CA LEU A 252 15.90 -6.11 9.98
C LEU A 252 16.84 -4.91 9.82
N ASP A 253 16.57 -3.99 8.88
CA ASP A 253 17.37 -2.77 8.66
C ASP A 253 17.40 -1.90 9.91
N ARG A 254 16.24 -1.71 10.56
CA ARG A 254 16.12 -0.99 11.83
C ARG A 254 16.91 -1.69 12.95
N LEU A 255 16.75 -3.01 13.10
CA LEU A 255 17.49 -3.79 14.10
C LEU A 255 19.01 -3.66 13.95
N VAL A 256 19.52 -3.80 12.72
CA VAL A 256 20.96 -3.69 12.43
C VAL A 256 21.47 -2.29 12.74
N SER A 257 20.72 -1.26 12.34
CA SER A 257 21.06 0.14 12.62
C SER A 257 21.05 0.47 14.12
N MET A 258 20.23 -0.22 14.90
CA MET A 258 20.07 -0.02 16.35
C MET A 258 20.90 -0.98 17.21
N ARG A 259 21.82 -1.75 16.62
CA ARG A 259 22.60 -2.77 17.34
C ARG A 259 23.31 -2.19 18.57
N GLU A 260 24.02 -1.07 18.41
CA GLU A 260 24.78 -0.44 19.49
C GLU A 260 23.88 -0.02 20.65
N ASN A 261 22.74 0.61 20.34
CA ASN A 261 21.72 0.99 21.32
C ASN A 261 21.18 -0.22 22.08
N LEU A 262 20.93 -1.35 21.39
CA LEU A 262 20.47 -2.59 22.01
C LEU A 262 21.54 -3.20 22.92
N VAL A 263 22.81 -3.14 22.53
CA VAL A 263 23.94 -3.60 23.35
C VAL A 263 24.08 -2.76 24.62
N GLU A 264 23.96 -1.43 24.50
CA GLU A 264 23.98 -0.51 25.63
C GLU A 264 22.79 -0.77 26.56
N MET A 265 21.57 -0.85 26.01
CA MET A 265 20.35 -1.15 26.74
C MET A 265 20.48 -2.45 27.55
N PHE A 266 20.95 -3.53 26.93
CA PHE A 266 21.15 -4.82 27.61
C PHE A 266 22.37 -4.83 28.54
N SER A 267 23.20 -3.80 28.56
CA SER A 267 24.32 -3.64 29.49
C SER A 267 24.03 -2.65 30.61
N SER A 268 22.87 -1.97 30.56
CA SER A 268 22.47 -0.98 31.55
C SER A 268 22.28 -1.57 32.96
N PRO A 269 22.57 -0.82 34.02
CA PRO A 269 22.31 -1.24 35.40
C PRO A 269 20.84 -1.64 35.64
N GLU A 270 19.91 -0.95 34.98
CA GLU A 270 18.47 -1.21 35.04
C GLU A 270 18.10 -2.58 34.46
N TRP A 271 18.83 -3.02 33.43
CA TRP A 271 18.66 -4.33 32.83
C TRP A 271 19.32 -5.44 33.65
N VAL A 272 20.58 -5.23 34.04
CA VAL A 272 21.44 -6.23 34.70
C VAL A 272 21.00 -6.52 36.14
N SER A 273 20.50 -5.53 36.87
CA SER A 273 20.21 -5.65 38.31
C SER A 273 18.76 -6.03 38.62
N SER A 274 17.96 -6.37 37.61
CA SER A 274 16.51 -6.41 37.72
C SER A 274 15.92 -7.81 37.55
N ASP A 275 15.17 -8.27 38.56
CA ASP A 275 14.32 -9.46 38.47
C ASP A 275 13.24 -9.33 37.37
N ARG A 276 12.93 -8.10 36.94
CA ARG A 276 11.94 -7.81 35.88
C ARG A 276 12.44 -8.17 34.48
N SER A 277 13.76 -8.36 34.30
CA SER A 277 14.34 -8.82 33.03
C SER A 277 13.81 -10.20 32.60
N THR A 278 13.28 -10.99 33.54
CA THR A 278 12.68 -12.32 33.30
C THR A 278 11.15 -12.32 33.19
N ARG A 279 10.48 -11.17 33.39
CA ARG A 279 9.01 -11.04 33.36
C ARG A 279 8.49 -10.83 31.93
N MET A 280 7.83 -11.85 31.39
CA MET A 280 7.19 -11.81 30.08
C MET A 280 5.68 -11.62 30.19
N PHE A 281 5.07 -10.97 29.18
CA PHE A 281 3.62 -10.81 29.10
C PHE A 281 2.90 -12.15 28.89
N ASN A 282 3.45 -13.05 28.05
CA ASN A 282 2.92 -14.39 27.76
C ASN A 282 4.04 -15.46 27.79
N PRO A 283 4.38 -16.02 28.97
CA PRO A 283 5.51 -16.96 29.09
C PRO A 283 5.26 -18.35 28.47
N LEU A 284 4.00 -18.79 28.34
CA LEU A 284 3.62 -20.11 27.80
C LEU A 284 4.00 -20.30 26.32
N ASP A 285 3.96 -19.23 25.52
CA ASP A 285 4.30 -19.26 24.09
C ASP A 285 5.79 -19.53 23.82
N TRP A 286 6.64 -19.26 24.81
CA TRP A 286 8.09 -19.42 24.71
C TRP A 286 8.58 -20.75 25.25
N ILE A 287 7.92 -21.27 26.29
CA ILE A 287 8.19 -22.60 26.83
C ILE A 287 7.89 -23.67 25.75
N SER A 288 6.85 -23.47 24.95
CA SER A 288 6.52 -24.32 23.80
C SER A 288 7.50 -24.18 22.62
N SER A 289 8.33 -23.13 22.60
CA SER A 289 9.38 -22.89 21.60
C SER A 289 10.74 -23.50 21.99
N GLY A 290 10.79 -24.36 23.01
CA GLY A 290 11.97 -25.14 23.40
C GLY A 290 12.83 -24.53 24.52
N PHE A 291 12.43 -23.40 25.11
CA PHE A 291 13.14 -22.79 26.23
C PHE A 291 12.63 -23.34 27.57
N SER A 292 13.53 -23.83 28.42
CA SER A 292 13.16 -24.40 29.72
C SER A 292 12.78 -23.34 30.77
N THR A 293 13.30 -22.11 30.65
CA THR A 293 13.03 -20.98 31.56
C THR A 293 13.14 -19.63 30.84
N THR A 294 12.47 -18.58 31.35
CA THR A 294 12.62 -17.20 30.85
C THR A 294 14.05 -16.67 31.01
N THR A 295 14.80 -17.14 32.01
CA THR A 295 16.24 -16.84 32.19
C THR A 295 17.11 -17.42 31.08
N SER A 296 16.80 -18.63 30.59
CA SER A 296 17.53 -19.23 29.47
C SER A 296 17.32 -18.45 28.16
N LEU A 297 16.08 -18.01 27.91
CA LEU A 297 15.72 -17.15 26.78
C LEU A 297 16.45 -15.80 26.86
N PHE A 298 16.44 -15.16 28.03
CA PHE A 298 17.19 -13.91 28.26
C PHE A 298 18.66 -14.05 27.89
N ARG A 299 19.34 -15.10 28.38
CA ARG A 299 20.77 -15.32 28.14
C ARG A 299 21.05 -15.56 26.66
N HIS A 300 20.18 -16.32 26.00
CA HIS A 300 20.24 -16.57 24.56
C HIS A 300 20.13 -15.26 23.75
N ILE A 301 19.10 -14.45 23.99
CA ILE A 301 18.90 -13.18 23.28
C ILE A 301 20.04 -12.18 23.55
N CYS A 302 20.50 -12.08 24.81
CA CYS A 302 21.67 -11.26 25.13
C CYS A 302 22.92 -11.77 24.40
N GLY A 303 23.09 -13.09 24.28
CA GLY A 303 24.18 -13.70 23.51
C GLY A 303 24.13 -13.33 22.03
N ILE A 304 22.95 -13.40 21.40
CA ILE A 304 22.78 -12.97 20.01
C ILE A 304 23.15 -11.49 19.87
N VAL A 305 22.57 -10.61 20.70
CA VAL A 305 22.76 -9.16 20.55
C VAL A 305 24.20 -8.72 20.83
N LYS A 306 24.82 -9.24 21.90
CA LYS A 306 26.13 -8.77 22.34
C LYS A 306 27.32 -9.48 21.70
N THR A 307 27.17 -10.76 21.35
CA THR A 307 28.33 -11.61 21.03
C THR A 307 28.24 -12.38 19.70
N ASP A 308 27.08 -12.46 19.06
CA ASP A 308 26.93 -13.16 17.78
C ASP A 308 27.27 -12.24 16.59
N ASP A 309 28.55 -11.91 16.43
CA ASP A 309 29.03 -11.08 15.32
C ASP A 309 28.72 -11.73 13.96
N ALA A 310 28.68 -13.06 13.88
CA ALA A 310 28.34 -13.78 12.65
C ALA A 310 26.91 -13.48 12.20
N PHE A 311 25.93 -13.47 13.12
CA PHE A 311 24.56 -13.05 12.83
C PHE A 311 24.52 -11.61 12.31
N TRP A 312 25.17 -10.66 12.99
CA TRP A 312 25.11 -9.25 12.59
C TRP A 312 25.79 -8.98 11.24
N CYS A 313 26.92 -9.64 10.96
CA CYS A 313 27.56 -9.59 9.64
C CYS A 313 26.65 -10.19 8.56
N ALA A 314 26.05 -11.35 8.81
CA ALA A 314 25.11 -11.96 7.87
C ALA A 314 23.87 -11.08 7.63
N ALA A 315 23.32 -10.46 8.68
CA ALA A 315 22.20 -9.53 8.57
C ALA A 315 22.56 -8.30 7.71
N ALA A 316 23.74 -7.72 7.92
CA ALA A 316 24.22 -6.60 7.09
C ALA A 316 24.41 -7.02 5.63
N ASP A 317 24.91 -8.23 5.36
CA ASP A 317 25.06 -8.75 4.00
C ASP A 317 23.72 -9.01 3.31
N VAL A 318 22.73 -9.55 4.03
CA VAL A 318 21.35 -9.68 3.53
C VAL A 318 20.76 -8.33 3.14
N LEU A 319 20.98 -7.30 3.97
CA LEU A 319 20.45 -5.95 3.71
C LEU A 319 21.08 -5.28 2.49
N LYS A 320 22.36 -5.55 2.17
CA LYS A 320 22.97 -5.06 0.92
C LYS A 320 22.22 -5.53 -0.33
N ILE A 321 21.55 -6.68 -0.24
CA ILE A 321 20.82 -7.30 -1.35
C ILE A 321 19.36 -6.82 -1.39
N THR A 322 18.71 -6.72 -0.23
CA THR A 322 17.27 -6.46 -0.15
C THR A 322 16.92 -4.96 -0.10
N LYS A 323 17.77 -4.13 0.50
CA LYS A 323 17.56 -2.69 0.62
C LYS A 323 17.39 -1.98 -0.72
N PRO A 324 18.16 -2.28 -1.79
CA PRO A 324 17.94 -1.67 -3.09
C PRO A 324 16.51 -1.82 -3.62
N PHE A 325 15.87 -2.98 -3.42
CA PHE A 325 14.49 -3.22 -3.85
C PHE A 325 13.45 -2.54 -2.96
N ILE A 326 13.71 -2.41 -1.65
CA ILE A 326 12.88 -1.62 -0.74
C ILE A 326 12.96 -0.13 -1.13
N ASP A 327 14.15 0.36 -1.47
CA ASP A 327 14.37 1.73 -1.91
C ASP A 327 13.62 2.03 -3.22
N VAL A 328 13.46 1.04 -4.11
CA VAL A 328 12.58 1.18 -5.29
C VAL A 328 11.15 1.51 -4.85
N LEU A 329 10.59 0.76 -3.90
CA LEU A 329 9.23 1.01 -3.40
C LEU A 329 9.08 2.41 -2.80
N LEU A 330 10.03 2.80 -1.94
CA LEU A 330 10.01 4.11 -1.28
C LEU A 330 10.16 5.26 -2.29
N LYS A 331 11.03 5.10 -3.30
CA LYS A 331 11.19 6.10 -4.38
C LYS A 331 9.90 6.25 -5.18
N LEU A 332 9.28 5.14 -5.57
CA LEU A 332 8.02 5.18 -6.33
C LEU A 332 6.89 5.86 -5.56
N GLU A 333 6.87 5.71 -4.23
CA GLU A 333 5.88 6.35 -3.36
C GLU A 333 6.08 7.87 -3.28
N SER A 334 7.34 8.33 -3.29
CA SER A 334 7.68 9.76 -3.23
C SER A 334 7.53 10.51 -4.56
N GLU A 335 7.17 9.82 -5.65
CA GLU A 335 7.21 10.36 -7.00
C GLU A 335 5.81 10.52 -7.60
N ASP A 336 5.57 11.68 -8.23
CA ASP A 336 4.28 11.99 -8.87
C ASP A 336 4.01 11.14 -10.13
N CYS A 337 5.04 10.49 -10.68
CA CYS A 337 4.95 9.69 -11.91
C CYS A 337 5.73 8.37 -11.77
N PRO A 338 5.25 7.42 -10.93
CA PRO A 338 5.96 6.16 -10.68
C PRO A 338 6.25 5.36 -11.95
N MET A 339 5.36 5.43 -12.94
CA MET A 339 5.56 4.86 -14.28
C MET A 339 6.84 5.33 -14.97
N GLY A 340 7.23 6.58 -14.73
CA GLY A 340 8.39 7.21 -15.36
C GLY A 340 9.73 6.80 -14.76
N ILE A 341 9.74 6.16 -13.58
CA ILE A 341 10.98 5.83 -12.86
C ILE A 341 11.11 4.35 -12.50
N LEU A 342 10.04 3.56 -12.61
CA LEU A 342 10.06 2.15 -12.20
C LEU A 342 11.16 1.35 -12.90
N TYR A 343 11.26 1.49 -14.22
CA TYR A 343 12.27 0.76 -15.01
C TYR A 343 13.69 1.11 -14.55
N ASP A 344 14.01 2.40 -14.45
CA ASP A 344 15.35 2.88 -14.09
C ASP A 344 15.74 2.51 -12.65
N THR A 345 14.79 2.63 -11.72
CA THR A 345 15.03 2.29 -10.32
C THR A 345 15.19 0.78 -10.12
N MET A 346 14.41 -0.05 -10.83
CA MET A 346 14.58 -1.51 -10.83
C MET A 346 15.90 -1.94 -11.48
N ALA A 347 16.27 -1.35 -12.62
CA ALA A 347 17.55 -1.62 -13.28
C ALA A 347 18.72 -1.25 -12.35
N SER A 348 18.68 -0.07 -11.74
CA SER A 348 19.68 0.37 -10.76
C SER A 348 19.77 -0.57 -9.55
N ALA A 349 18.63 -1.05 -9.03
CA ALA A 349 18.60 -1.99 -7.92
C ALA A 349 19.24 -3.35 -8.31
N LYS A 350 18.93 -3.84 -9.51
CA LYS A 350 19.56 -5.05 -10.07
C LYS A 350 21.08 -4.87 -10.20
N ASP A 351 21.53 -3.75 -10.74
CA ASP A 351 22.96 -3.47 -10.94
C ASP A 351 23.71 -3.40 -9.60
N ILE A 352 23.11 -2.80 -8.56
CA ILE A 352 23.69 -2.79 -7.22
C ILE A 352 23.94 -4.21 -6.74
N VAL A 353 22.95 -5.10 -6.85
CA VAL A 353 23.07 -6.50 -6.40
C VAL A 353 24.06 -7.28 -7.26
N HIS A 354 24.04 -7.08 -8.58
CA HIS A 354 24.98 -7.69 -9.51
C HIS A 354 26.43 -7.34 -9.15
N ASN A 355 26.69 -6.07 -8.82
CA ASN A 355 28.03 -5.60 -8.45
C ASN A 355 28.53 -6.09 -7.08
N LEU A 356 27.68 -6.76 -6.27
CA LEU A 356 28.13 -7.43 -5.05
C LEU A 356 28.85 -8.76 -5.33
N GLY A 357 28.78 -9.27 -6.56
CA GLY A 357 29.54 -10.42 -7.07
C GLY A 357 28.71 -11.67 -7.34
N ASP A 358 29.32 -12.60 -8.09
CA ASP A 358 28.67 -13.77 -8.70
C ASP A 358 28.00 -14.74 -7.71
N LYS A 359 28.38 -14.70 -6.43
CA LYS A 359 27.78 -15.54 -5.36
C LYS A 359 26.27 -15.29 -5.16
N TYR A 360 25.73 -14.22 -5.73
CA TYR A 360 24.30 -13.88 -5.69
C TYR A 360 23.55 -14.26 -6.98
N GLY A 361 24.12 -15.09 -7.84
CA GLY A 361 23.51 -15.53 -9.10
C GLY A 361 22.09 -16.07 -8.95
N ASP A 362 21.83 -16.91 -7.93
CA ASP A 362 20.48 -17.44 -7.68
C ASP A 362 19.46 -16.36 -7.30
N ILE A 363 19.90 -15.30 -6.63
CA ILE A 363 19.05 -14.15 -6.29
C ILE A 363 18.77 -13.33 -7.54
N LEU A 364 19.80 -13.05 -8.35
CA LEU A 364 19.66 -12.33 -9.63
C LEU A 364 18.73 -13.08 -10.59
N HIS A 365 18.76 -14.41 -10.60
CA HIS A 365 17.80 -15.23 -11.33
C HIS A 365 16.36 -14.92 -10.90
N TRP A 366 16.06 -14.85 -9.59
CA TRP A 366 14.72 -14.48 -9.12
C TRP A 366 14.35 -13.03 -9.45
N VAL A 367 15.32 -12.11 -9.43
CA VAL A 367 15.10 -10.73 -9.88
C VAL A 367 14.65 -10.73 -11.34
N ASP A 368 15.32 -11.49 -12.19
CA ASP A 368 14.99 -11.57 -13.62
C ASP A 368 13.67 -12.29 -13.89
N GLU A 369 13.41 -13.40 -13.22
CA GLU A 369 12.13 -14.12 -13.30
C GLU A 369 10.96 -13.21 -12.94
N ILE A 370 11.09 -12.42 -11.86
CA ILE A 370 10.01 -11.53 -11.43
C ILE A 370 9.89 -10.31 -12.34
N TRP A 371 11.03 -9.73 -12.73
CA TRP A 371 11.08 -8.58 -13.62
C TRP A 371 10.49 -8.94 -14.97
N TYR A 372 11.08 -9.86 -15.72
CA TYR A 372 10.65 -10.20 -17.07
C TYR A 372 9.37 -11.03 -17.13
N GLY A 373 9.07 -11.83 -16.10
CA GLY A 373 7.87 -12.66 -16.06
C GLY A 373 6.59 -11.92 -15.70
N TYR A 374 6.68 -10.83 -14.91
CA TYR A 374 5.47 -10.20 -14.35
C TYR A 374 5.43 -8.67 -14.37
N LEU A 375 6.54 -7.99 -14.09
CA LEU A 375 6.55 -6.54 -13.86
C LEU A 375 6.93 -5.74 -15.12
N HIS A 376 7.90 -6.24 -15.89
CA HIS A 376 8.48 -5.53 -17.02
C HIS A 376 7.59 -5.62 -18.26
N THR A 377 6.85 -4.54 -18.53
CA THR A 377 5.98 -4.44 -19.71
C THR A 377 6.44 -3.31 -20.64
N PRO A 378 6.03 -3.33 -21.92
CA PRO A 378 6.20 -2.20 -22.84
C PRO A 378 5.77 -0.85 -22.26
N LEU A 379 4.75 -0.85 -21.39
CA LEU A 379 4.26 0.36 -20.74
C LEU A 379 5.29 1.00 -19.82
N HIS A 380 6.03 0.21 -19.04
CA HIS A 380 7.07 0.70 -18.14
C HIS A 380 8.29 1.23 -18.93
N ALA A 381 8.64 0.58 -20.04
CA ALA A 381 9.67 1.06 -20.97
C ALA A 381 9.30 2.41 -21.60
N ALA A 382 8.05 2.57 -22.04
CA ALA A 382 7.56 3.85 -22.54
C ALA A 382 7.55 4.92 -21.44
N GLY A 383 7.15 4.57 -20.21
CA GLY A 383 7.21 5.46 -19.06
C GLY A 383 8.62 6.00 -18.82
N HIS A 384 9.63 5.13 -18.84
CA HIS A 384 11.05 5.50 -18.74
C HIS A 384 11.46 6.49 -19.83
N MET A 385 11.19 6.18 -21.10
CA MET A 385 11.51 7.09 -22.22
C MET A 385 10.84 8.45 -22.06
N LEU A 386 9.59 8.46 -21.62
CA LEU A 386 8.80 9.69 -21.48
C LEU A 386 9.20 10.50 -20.24
N ASN A 387 10.07 10.02 -19.37
CA ASN A 387 10.57 10.79 -18.25
C ASN A 387 11.88 11.49 -18.66
N PRO A 388 11.87 12.79 -19.04
CA PRO A 388 13.08 13.47 -19.48
C PRO A 388 14.14 13.53 -18.38
N ARG A 389 13.79 13.47 -17.08
CA ARG A 389 14.80 13.42 -16.00
C ARG A 389 15.67 12.18 -16.06
N VAL A 390 15.08 11.07 -16.51
CA VAL A 390 15.74 9.78 -16.61
C VAL A 390 16.32 9.61 -18.02
N PHE A 391 15.48 9.72 -19.04
CA PHE A 391 15.84 9.47 -20.44
C PHE A 391 16.99 10.37 -20.94
N TYR A 392 17.02 11.64 -20.55
CA TYR A 392 18.06 12.56 -21.00
C TYR A 392 19.35 12.50 -20.18
N LYS A 393 19.40 11.75 -19.09
CA LYS A 393 20.62 11.56 -18.29
C LYS A 393 21.64 10.71 -19.03
N ASP A 394 21.18 9.70 -19.75
CA ASP A 394 22.00 8.88 -20.64
C ASP A 394 21.25 8.58 -21.96
N PRO A 395 21.33 9.49 -22.94
CA PRO A 395 20.70 9.32 -24.25
C PRO A 395 21.34 8.21 -25.09
N SER A 396 22.50 7.67 -24.69
CA SER A 396 23.23 6.65 -25.46
C SER A 396 22.64 5.24 -25.30
N CYS A 397 21.60 5.10 -24.48
CA CYS A 397 20.78 3.89 -24.37
C CYS A 397 19.85 3.73 -25.59
N ASP A 398 20.43 3.67 -26.79
CA ASP A 398 19.79 3.10 -27.99
C ASP A 398 19.80 1.57 -27.85
N ASP A 399 19.20 1.07 -26.77
CA ASP A 399 18.97 -0.35 -26.56
C ASP A 399 17.87 -0.81 -27.55
N PRO A 400 18.18 -1.75 -28.47
CA PRO A 400 17.18 -2.30 -29.39
C PRO A 400 16.01 -2.95 -28.66
N GLU A 401 16.23 -3.54 -27.47
CA GLU A 401 15.15 -4.13 -26.68
C GLU A 401 14.20 -3.04 -26.15
N LEU A 402 14.75 -2.01 -25.51
CA LEU A 402 13.98 -0.85 -25.04
C LEU A 402 13.21 -0.18 -26.19
N SER A 403 13.85 0.02 -27.35
CA SER A 403 13.20 0.61 -28.53
C SER A 403 12.06 -0.24 -29.07
N GLY A 404 12.25 -1.56 -29.19
CA GLY A 404 11.19 -2.48 -29.61
C GLY A 404 10.02 -2.50 -28.63
N ARG A 405 10.29 -2.41 -27.32
CA ARG A 405 9.25 -2.31 -26.29
C ARG A 405 8.49 -0.98 -26.35
N ILE A 406 9.17 0.13 -26.58
CA ILE A 406 8.52 1.43 -26.78
C ILE A 406 7.58 1.34 -27.99
N GLU A 407 8.03 0.79 -29.11
CA GLU A 407 7.20 0.63 -30.32
C GLU A 407 5.98 -0.28 -30.07
N ALA A 408 6.15 -1.36 -29.31
CA ALA A 408 5.03 -2.21 -28.89
C ALA A 408 4.01 -1.45 -28.02
N CYS A 409 4.48 -0.61 -27.10
CA CYS A 409 3.63 0.24 -26.27
C CYS A 409 2.87 1.28 -27.09
N THR A 410 3.58 1.99 -27.95
CA THR A 410 3.00 2.94 -28.90
C THR A 410 1.94 2.26 -29.75
N THR A 411 2.22 1.07 -30.30
CA THR A 411 1.26 0.34 -31.12
C THR A 411 0.02 -0.07 -30.32
N ALA A 412 0.18 -0.58 -29.09
CA ALA A 412 -0.95 -1.02 -28.26
C ALA A 412 -1.85 0.16 -27.84
N ILE A 413 -1.26 1.24 -27.30
CA ILE A 413 -2.00 2.36 -26.72
C ILE A 413 -2.47 3.36 -27.78
N ALA A 414 -1.75 3.51 -28.90
CA ALA A 414 -2.14 4.44 -29.95
C ALA A 414 -3.32 3.94 -30.79
N LYS A 415 -3.66 2.66 -30.74
CA LYS A 415 -4.80 2.07 -31.46
C LYS A 415 -6.08 2.87 -31.18
N GLY A 416 -6.55 3.60 -32.20
CA GLY A 416 -7.76 4.41 -32.13
C GLY A 416 -7.64 5.72 -31.35
N HIS A 417 -6.44 6.09 -30.88
CA HIS A 417 -6.18 7.33 -30.14
C HIS A 417 -5.29 8.32 -30.89
N TYR A 418 -4.29 7.84 -31.63
CA TYR A 418 -3.30 8.68 -32.29
C TYR A 418 -3.04 8.21 -33.72
N ASP A 419 -2.55 9.11 -34.56
CA ASP A 419 -1.96 8.73 -35.84
C ASP A 419 -0.55 8.14 -35.60
N PRO A 420 -0.29 6.87 -35.95
CA PRO A 420 0.98 6.22 -35.65
C PRO A 420 2.18 6.90 -36.31
N GLY A 421 2.00 7.44 -37.53
CA GLY A 421 3.08 8.10 -38.28
C GLY A 421 3.49 9.42 -37.61
N ARG A 422 2.51 10.23 -37.20
CA ARG A 422 2.76 11.48 -36.47
C ARG A 422 3.36 11.22 -35.11
N LEU A 423 2.83 10.26 -34.35
CA LEU A 423 3.36 9.93 -33.03
C LEU A 423 4.83 9.48 -33.12
N LYS A 424 5.15 8.60 -34.08
CA LYS A 424 6.53 8.18 -34.34
C LYS A 424 7.44 9.36 -34.72
N ALA A 425 7.02 10.22 -35.63
CA ALA A 425 7.79 11.41 -36.00
C ALA A 425 8.04 12.35 -34.81
N GLN A 426 7.04 12.52 -33.94
CA GLN A 426 7.16 13.36 -32.74
C GLN A 426 8.06 12.73 -31.67
N ILE A 427 8.07 11.40 -31.54
CA ILE A 427 9.02 10.70 -30.67
C ILE A 427 10.46 11.02 -31.09
N GLU A 428 10.76 11.02 -32.39
CA GLU A 428 12.10 11.38 -32.88
C GLU A 428 12.48 12.84 -32.57
N VAL A 429 11.51 13.77 -32.67
CA VAL A 429 11.71 15.18 -32.26
C VAL A 429 12.08 15.27 -30.77
N TYR A 430 11.38 14.52 -29.92
CA TYR A 430 11.68 14.45 -28.49
C TYR A 430 13.06 13.83 -28.23
N LYS A 431 13.33 12.65 -28.79
CA LYS A 431 14.62 11.96 -28.62
C LYS A 431 15.80 12.85 -29.02
N GLY A 432 15.67 13.58 -30.13
CA GLY A 432 16.68 14.52 -30.62
C GLY A 432 16.75 15.86 -29.88
N ARG A 433 16.02 16.04 -28.76
CA ARG A 433 15.86 17.32 -28.02
C ARG A 433 15.60 18.51 -28.94
N SER A 434 14.80 18.30 -29.99
CA SER A 434 14.54 19.32 -30.99
C SER A 434 13.34 20.19 -30.61
N GLY A 435 13.26 21.38 -31.19
CA GLY A 435 12.17 22.32 -30.92
C GLY A 435 12.16 22.81 -29.46
N SER A 436 10.98 22.82 -28.84
CA SER A 436 10.80 23.29 -27.46
C SER A 436 11.57 22.47 -26.42
N PHE A 437 11.81 21.18 -26.69
CA PHE A 437 12.51 20.27 -25.77
C PHE A 437 13.99 20.62 -25.56
N GLY A 438 14.62 21.27 -26.54
CA GLY A 438 16.01 21.72 -26.47
C GLY A 438 16.20 23.13 -25.91
N SER A 439 15.11 23.81 -25.53
CA SER A 439 15.21 25.16 -24.98
C SER A 439 15.86 25.17 -23.59
N ASP A 440 16.57 26.25 -23.24
CA ASP A 440 17.17 26.42 -21.92
C ASP A 440 16.14 26.27 -20.79
N SER A 441 14.93 26.79 -21.01
CA SER A 441 13.80 26.66 -20.09
C SER A 441 13.41 25.20 -19.86
N ALA A 442 13.27 24.42 -20.95
CA ALA A 442 12.94 23.00 -20.86
C ALA A 442 14.02 22.25 -20.08
N ILE A 443 15.30 22.50 -20.37
CA ILE A 443 16.43 21.83 -19.72
C ILE A 443 16.49 22.15 -18.22
N GLN A 444 16.37 23.42 -17.84
CA GLN A 444 16.42 23.84 -16.43
C GLN A 444 15.27 23.25 -15.60
N GLN A 445 14.10 23.04 -16.21
CA GLN A 445 12.90 22.58 -15.51
C GLN A 445 12.80 21.06 -15.34
N ILE A 446 13.62 20.25 -16.02
CA ILE A 446 13.53 18.77 -16.03
C ILE A 446 13.52 18.17 -14.61
N VAL A 447 14.42 18.63 -13.74
CA VAL A 447 14.61 18.01 -12.42
C VAL A 447 13.58 18.50 -11.40
N GLY A 448 13.24 19.79 -11.45
CA GLY A 448 12.40 20.46 -10.45
C GLY A 448 10.90 20.47 -10.75
N THR A 449 10.48 19.94 -11.91
CA THR A 449 9.07 19.99 -12.34
C THR A 449 8.51 18.57 -12.44
N PRO A 450 7.29 18.30 -11.93
CA PRO A 450 6.62 17.03 -12.17
C PRO A 450 6.53 16.74 -13.68
N GLN A 451 6.88 15.53 -14.09
CA GLN A 451 7.13 15.23 -15.51
C GLN A 451 5.89 15.45 -16.39
N VAL A 452 4.70 15.15 -15.87
CA VAL A 452 3.42 15.44 -16.55
C VAL A 452 3.21 16.95 -16.79
N VAL A 453 3.66 17.79 -15.84
CA VAL A 453 3.59 19.25 -15.96
C VAL A 453 4.64 19.75 -16.95
N TRP A 454 5.85 19.18 -16.92
CA TRP A 454 6.90 19.47 -17.90
C TRP A 454 6.42 19.19 -19.33
N TRP A 455 5.75 18.05 -19.57
CA TRP A 455 5.15 17.74 -20.86
C TRP A 455 4.08 18.74 -21.28
N SER A 456 3.28 19.24 -20.34
CA SER A 456 2.25 20.25 -20.62
C SER A 456 2.86 21.57 -21.08
N ALA A 457 4.01 21.96 -20.52
CA ALA A 457 4.71 23.19 -20.86
C ALA A 457 5.53 23.07 -22.16
N HIS A 458 6.27 21.98 -22.34
CA HIS A 458 7.29 21.85 -23.37
C HIS A 458 6.92 20.90 -24.52
N GLY A 459 5.85 20.12 -24.39
CA GLY A 459 5.37 19.19 -25.42
C GLY A 459 4.40 19.79 -26.44
N THR A 460 4.13 21.09 -26.39
CA THR A 460 3.09 21.75 -27.23
C THR A 460 3.36 21.66 -28.73
N GLY A 461 4.62 21.58 -29.14
CA GLY A 461 5.03 21.35 -30.54
C GLY A 461 4.80 19.92 -31.03
N THR A 462 4.43 19.00 -30.14
CA THR A 462 4.20 17.57 -30.41
C THR A 462 2.91 17.09 -29.75
N PRO A 463 1.73 17.52 -30.22
CA PRO A 463 0.47 17.31 -29.49
C PRO A 463 0.08 15.83 -29.32
N GLU A 464 0.30 14.97 -30.32
CA GLU A 464 0.05 13.53 -30.20
C GLU A 464 0.96 12.88 -29.14
N LEU A 465 2.26 13.21 -29.14
CA LEU A 465 3.21 12.72 -28.15
C LEU A 465 2.93 13.29 -26.75
N GLN A 466 2.56 14.57 -26.64
CA GLN A 466 2.20 15.19 -25.38
C GLN A 466 0.99 14.51 -24.73
N SER A 467 -0.04 14.20 -25.53
CA SER A 467 -1.20 13.44 -25.06
C SER A 467 -0.82 12.01 -24.67
N PHE A 468 -0.01 11.34 -25.49
CA PHE A 468 0.51 10.00 -25.19
C PHE A 468 1.33 9.98 -23.88
N ALA A 469 2.23 10.94 -23.70
CA ALA A 469 3.05 11.10 -22.51
C ALA A 469 2.18 11.27 -21.25
N THR A 470 1.18 12.14 -21.35
CA THR A 470 0.20 12.37 -20.29
C THR A 470 -0.56 11.09 -19.94
N ARG A 471 -0.96 10.33 -20.96
CA ARG A 471 -1.70 9.06 -20.79
C ARG A 471 -0.86 7.98 -20.12
N VAL A 472 0.43 7.87 -20.44
CA VAL A 472 1.32 6.86 -19.85
C VAL A 472 1.80 7.26 -18.45
N LEU A 473 2.30 8.49 -18.28
CA LEU A 473 2.94 8.92 -17.03
C LEU A 473 1.97 9.11 -15.86
N ARG A 474 0.67 9.29 -16.13
CA ARG A 474 -0.39 9.42 -15.11
C ARG A 474 -0.88 8.07 -14.56
N GLN A 475 -0.38 6.96 -15.08
CA GLN A 475 -0.77 5.65 -14.56
C GLN A 475 -0.05 5.33 -13.26
N THR A 476 -0.64 4.42 -12.48
CA THR A 476 -0.03 3.89 -11.24
C THR A 476 0.73 2.60 -11.55
N CYS A 477 1.74 2.27 -10.75
CA CYS A 477 2.40 0.96 -10.80
C CYS A 477 1.94 0.03 -9.66
N PHE A 478 0.94 0.44 -8.89
CA PHE A 478 0.70 -0.09 -7.56
C PHE A 478 -0.64 -0.78 -7.38
N GLY A 479 -0.71 -1.70 -6.41
CA GLY A 479 -1.93 -2.39 -6.02
C GLY A 479 -2.77 -1.63 -4.98
N ALA A 480 -3.88 -2.25 -4.55
CA ALA A 480 -4.82 -1.64 -3.61
C ALA A 480 -4.35 -1.66 -2.15
N LYS A 481 -3.41 -2.55 -1.81
CA LYS A 481 -3.03 -2.83 -0.40
C LYS A 481 -2.56 -1.60 0.38
N ARG A 482 -1.90 -0.65 -0.28
CA ARG A 482 -1.42 0.63 0.28
C ARG A 482 -2.51 1.61 0.72
N TYR A 483 -3.75 1.39 0.28
CA TYR A 483 -4.89 2.20 0.71
C TYR A 483 -5.47 1.70 2.05
N ASN A 484 -4.92 0.61 2.59
CA ASN A 484 -5.26 0.02 3.89
C ASN A 484 -6.78 -0.11 4.08
N ILE A 485 -7.41 -0.78 3.12
CA ILE A 485 -8.85 -0.91 3.06
C ILE A 485 -9.27 -2.24 3.68
N SER A 486 -10.22 -2.18 4.61
CA SER A 486 -10.78 -3.38 5.23
C SER A 486 -11.65 -4.13 4.22
N SER A 487 -11.42 -5.44 4.09
CA SER A 487 -12.26 -6.34 3.30
C SER A 487 -13.59 -6.67 3.97
N GLN A 488 -13.78 -6.27 5.24
CA GLN A 488 -14.94 -6.66 6.04
C GLN A 488 -16.28 -6.23 5.42
N VAL A 489 -16.36 -5.01 4.89
CA VAL A 489 -17.60 -4.50 4.28
C VAL A 489 -17.96 -5.32 3.03
N SER A 490 -16.97 -5.73 2.24
CA SER A 490 -17.18 -6.66 1.13
C SER A 490 -17.62 -8.05 1.60
N GLU A 491 -16.99 -8.62 2.63
CA GLU A 491 -17.38 -9.93 3.18
C GLU A 491 -18.85 -9.91 3.63
N GLU A 492 -19.25 -8.91 4.41
CA GLU A 492 -20.63 -8.73 4.88
C GLU A 492 -21.63 -8.57 3.70
N ALA A 493 -21.24 -7.84 2.66
CA ALA A 493 -22.06 -7.66 1.46
C ALA A 493 -22.30 -8.97 0.69
N HIS A 494 -21.31 -9.88 0.65
CA HIS A 494 -21.42 -11.18 -0.05
C HIS A 494 -21.93 -12.32 0.84
N GLU A 495 -22.04 -12.13 2.15
CA GLU A 495 -22.66 -13.10 3.08
C GLU A 495 -24.17 -12.87 3.24
N THR A 496 -24.63 -11.65 3.00
CA THR A 496 -26.04 -11.28 3.16
C THR A 496 -26.93 -11.96 2.12
N ARG A 497 -28.06 -12.52 2.57
CA ARG A 497 -29.02 -13.25 1.72
C ARG A 497 -30.34 -12.46 1.58
N GLY A 498 -30.85 -12.41 0.36
CA GLY A 498 -32.12 -11.76 0.01
C GLY A 498 -31.92 -10.50 -0.84
N ALA A 499 -32.70 -10.37 -1.92
CA ALA A 499 -32.47 -9.36 -2.97
C ALA A 499 -32.51 -7.91 -2.46
N ASP A 500 -33.45 -7.59 -1.57
CA ASP A 500 -33.60 -6.23 -1.02
C ASP A 500 -32.41 -5.84 -0.13
N LEU A 501 -31.91 -6.79 0.67
CA LEU A 501 -30.74 -6.58 1.53
C LEU A 501 -29.44 -6.56 0.71
N GLU A 502 -29.31 -7.42 -0.30
CA GLU A 502 -28.15 -7.44 -1.18
C GLU A 502 -27.94 -6.09 -1.88
N GLY A 503 -29.02 -5.48 -2.39
CA GLY A 503 -28.96 -4.13 -2.98
C GLY A 503 -28.50 -3.07 -1.99
N LEU A 504 -28.98 -3.13 -0.75
CA LEU A 504 -28.58 -2.22 0.33
C LEU A 504 -27.09 -2.34 0.65
N TYR A 505 -26.59 -3.56 0.89
CA TYR A 505 -25.19 -3.78 1.27
C TYR A 505 -24.22 -3.48 0.12
N ARG A 506 -24.59 -3.76 -1.14
CA ARG A 506 -23.79 -3.33 -2.30
C ARG A 506 -23.72 -1.80 -2.40
N GLY A 507 -24.83 -1.11 -2.12
CA GLY A 507 -24.87 0.36 -2.04
C GLY A 507 -23.94 0.90 -0.94
N LEU A 508 -23.96 0.26 0.23
CA LEU A 508 -23.11 0.62 1.35
C LEU A 508 -21.63 0.39 1.07
N GLU A 509 -21.29 -0.77 0.53
CA GLU A 509 -19.94 -1.10 0.09
C GLU A 509 -19.41 -0.04 -0.89
N TYR A 510 -20.23 0.28 -1.90
CA TYR A 510 -19.90 1.25 -2.92
C TYR A 510 -19.64 2.65 -2.35
N VAL A 511 -20.52 3.15 -1.46
CA VAL A 511 -20.34 4.46 -0.80
C VAL A 511 -19.12 4.43 0.12
N HIS A 512 -18.99 3.39 0.95
CA HIS A 512 -17.93 3.26 1.94
C HIS A 512 -16.55 3.36 1.28
N TYR A 513 -16.30 2.52 0.26
CA TYR A 513 -15.00 2.51 -0.38
C TYR A 513 -14.72 3.78 -1.17
N ASN A 514 -15.69 4.31 -1.93
CA ASN A 514 -15.45 5.53 -2.69
C ASN A 514 -15.23 6.76 -1.79
N ARG A 515 -15.87 6.84 -0.62
CA ARG A 515 -15.55 7.87 0.39
C ARG A 515 -14.17 7.67 1.02
N ARG A 516 -13.77 6.43 1.26
CA ARG A 516 -12.43 6.14 1.77
C ARG A 516 -11.36 6.52 0.75
N PHE A 517 -11.53 6.17 -0.52
CA PHE A 517 -10.63 6.58 -1.60
C PHE A 517 -10.64 8.08 -1.88
N ALA A 518 -11.71 8.79 -1.51
CA ALA A 518 -11.77 10.24 -1.59
C ALA A 518 -10.87 10.94 -0.58
N SER A 519 -10.65 10.33 0.59
CA SER A 519 -9.94 10.92 1.72
C SER A 519 -8.61 10.25 2.05
N ALA A 520 -8.33 9.06 1.49
CA ALA A 520 -7.11 8.30 1.78
C ALA A 520 -5.89 8.81 1.00
N ALA A 521 -4.75 8.93 1.70
CA ALA A 521 -3.44 9.00 1.09
C ALA A 521 -2.87 7.58 0.93
N PRO A 522 -2.32 7.20 -0.24
CA PRO A 522 -1.66 5.91 -0.43
C PRO A 522 -0.34 5.88 0.34
N LEU A 523 -0.13 4.89 1.23
CA LEU A 523 1.11 4.77 2.00
C LEU A 523 1.63 3.32 2.08
N ILE A 524 2.94 3.13 1.96
CA ILE A 524 3.61 1.81 2.12
C ILE A 524 3.87 1.50 3.59
N GLY A 525 4.29 2.52 4.35
CA GLY A 525 4.16 2.49 5.80
C GLY A 525 2.68 2.54 6.13
N GLY A 526 2.15 1.60 6.90
CA GLY A 526 0.77 1.71 7.37
C GLY A 526 0.50 3.07 8.04
N LEU A 527 -0.77 3.37 8.34
CA LEU A 527 -1.17 4.64 8.98
C LEU A 527 -0.19 5.06 10.10
N SER A 528 0.29 6.31 10.06
CA SER A 528 1.23 6.82 11.06
C SER A 528 0.60 6.80 12.46
N GLY A 529 1.44 6.67 13.49
CA GLY A 529 1.03 6.72 14.90
C GLY A 529 0.29 8.01 15.29
N ASP A 530 0.37 9.09 14.51
CA ASP A 530 -0.39 10.33 14.77
C ASP A 530 -1.83 10.28 14.25
N GLN A 531 -2.12 9.48 13.21
CA GLN A 531 -3.51 9.13 12.85
C GLN A 531 -4.03 7.96 13.69
N CYS A 532 -3.15 7.31 14.44
CA CYS A 532 -3.42 6.20 15.31
C CYS A 532 -2.83 6.48 16.70
N GLY A 533 -3.33 7.52 17.37
CA GLY A 533 -2.95 7.85 18.76
C GLY A 533 -2.80 6.57 19.59
N LYS A 534 -1.58 6.38 20.14
CA LYS A 534 -1.06 5.16 20.78
C LYS A 534 -2.16 4.21 21.27
N PRO A 535 -2.45 3.10 20.57
CA PRO A 535 -3.49 2.17 21.01
C PRO A 535 -2.99 1.40 22.22
N GLY A 536 -3.66 1.61 23.36
CA GLY A 536 -3.72 0.58 24.38
C GLY A 536 -4.25 -0.72 23.77
N ARG A 537 -3.39 -1.73 23.71
CA ARG A 537 -3.69 -3.17 23.59
C ARG A 537 -4.72 -3.56 22.51
N LYS A 538 -4.22 -3.81 21.31
CA LYS A 538 -4.56 -4.97 20.46
C LYS A 538 -3.51 -5.03 19.35
N LEU A 539 -2.37 -5.64 19.70
CA LEU A 539 -1.32 -6.01 18.76
C LEU A 539 -1.91 -6.93 17.69
N GLY A 540 -1.58 -6.67 16.44
CA GLY A 540 -1.95 -7.50 15.29
C GLY A 540 -1.56 -8.96 15.53
N SER A 541 -2.53 -9.84 15.34
CA SER A 541 -2.46 -11.29 15.54
C SER A 541 -1.46 -12.01 14.62
N ASP A 542 -0.89 -11.34 13.63
CA ASP A 542 -0.17 -12.01 12.55
C ASP A 542 1.35 -12.12 12.80
N TRP A 543 1.86 -11.51 13.87
CA TRP A 543 3.20 -11.80 14.41
C TRP A 543 3.23 -12.97 15.40
N PHE A 544 2.05 -13.48 15.81
CA PHE A 544 1.90 -14.46 16.87
C PHE A 544 1.47 -15.86 16.44
N LEU A 545 1.15 -16.11 15.16
CA LEU A 545 0.83 -17.47 14.69
C LEU A 545 1.71 -17.89 13.51
N TYR A 546 2.34 -19.07 13.66
CA TYR A 546 2.92 -19.84 12.57
C TYR A 546 1.89 -20.02 11.44
N PRO A 547 2.24 -19.82 10.16
CA PRO A 547 1.56 -20.54 9.10
C PRO A 547 2.18 -21.95 9.04
N ARG A 548 1.54 -22.93 9.68
CA ARG A 548 1.61 -24.31 9.16
C ARG A 548 0.77 -24.32 7.90
N HIS A 549 1.35 -24.01 6.75
CA HIS A 549 0.95 -24.51 5.43
C HIS A 549 2.13 -24.34 4.48
N GLN A 550 3.08 -25.27 4.56
CA GLN A 550 3.88 -25.62 3.39
C GLN A 550 2.91 -26.27 2.38
N GLN A 551 2.56 -25.57 1.31
CA GLN A 551 2.14 -26.27 0.10
C GLN A 551 3.42 -26.77 -0.58
N HIS A 552 3.60 -28.08 -0.54
CA HIS A 552 4.57 -28.76 -1.39
C HIS A 552 4.26 -28.43 -2.85
N ILE A 553 5.18 -27.73 -3.51
CA ILE A 553 5.26 -27.72 -4.97
C ILE A 553 5.75 -29.12 -5.33
N VAL A 554 4.82 -29.99 -5.77
CA VAL A 554 5.17 -31.26 -6.41
C VAL A 554 5.71 -30.92 -7.79
N ILE A 555 7.04 -30.86 -7.90
CA ILE A 555 7.72 -30.92 -9.20
C ILE A 555 7.55 -32.37 -9.68
N GLY A 556 6.63 -32.59 -10.61
CA GLY A 556 6.51 -33.84 -11.34
C GLY A 556 7.81 -34.09 -12.10
N SER A 557 8.61 -35.04 -11.61
CA SER A 557 9.71 -35.63 -12.36
C SER A 557 9.10 -36.67 -13.30
N SER A 558 9.15 -36.39 -14.59
CA SER A 558 8.98 -37.39 -15.63
C SER A 558 10.17 -38.35 -15.59
N ASN A 559 9.88 -39.63 -15.38
CA ASN A 559 10.80 -40.71 -15.75
C ASN A 559 9.99 -41.78 -16.49
N THR A 560 10.49 -42.05 -17.71
CA THR A 560 10.15 -43.09 -18.71
C THR A 560 8.75 -43.10 -19.30
#